data_AF-M0DE49-F1
#
_entry.id   AF-M0DE49-F1
#
_cell.length_a   1.000
_cell.length_b   1.000
_cell.length_c   1.000
_cell.angle_alpha   90.00
_cell.angle_beta   90.00
_cell.angle_gamma   90.00
#
_symmetry.space_group_name_H-M   'P 1'
#
loop_
_entity.id
_entity.type
_entity.pdbx_description
1 polymer ?
#
loop_
_entity_poly.entity_id
_entity_poly.type
_entity_poly.pdbx_seq_one_letter_code
_entity_poly.pdbx_strand_id
1 'polypeptide(L)'
;MPAATTTVLLLALGGAVLHAGSILSGEPQAVTLASTFVGSYLYLAVVATTMAFVAYFSLLDQVGPHQANLVVYVVSIVATIVGWAWLGEHLPVVTLAGFLVIFGGFLVVKWSELSRSVRDAWVRTRG
;
A
#
# COMPACT_ATOMS: atom_id res chain seq x y z
N MET A 1 -7.85 -18.46 11.31
CA MET A 1 -8.09 -17.04 10.99
C MET A 1 -8.88 -16.95 9.70
N PRO A 2 -10.20 -16.76 9.75
CA PRO A 2 -11.08 -16.72 8.56
C PRO A 2 -10.63 -15.69 7.52
N ALA A 3 -10.06 -14.55 7.97
CA ALA A 3 -9.59 -13.47 7.11
C ALA A 3 -8.48 -13.88 6.12
N ALA A 4 -7.51 -14.71 6.56
CA ALA A 4 -6.40 -15.12 5.70
C ALA A 4 -6.88 -15.98 4.53
N THR A 5 -7.78 -16.94 4.78
CA THR A 5 -8.36 -17.79 3.73
C THR A 5 -9.17 -16.97 2.73
N THR A 6 -9.96 -16.00 3.21
CA THR A 6 -10.70 -15.09 2.33
C THR A 6 -9.76 -14.26 1.46
N THR A 7 -8.67 -13.71 2.02
CA THR A 7 -7.68 -12.96 1.23
C THR A 7 -7.04 -13.82 0.16
N VAL A 8 -6.63 -15.06 0.47
CA VAL A 8 -6.04 -15.98 -0.52
C VAL A 8 -7.02 -16.27 -1.65
N LEU A 9 -8.29 -16.55 -1.33
CA LEU A 9 -9.32 -16.80 -2.33
C LEU A 9 -9.60 -15.57 -3.20
N LEU A 10 -9.66 -14.38 -2.59
CA LEU A 10 -9.86 -13.12 -3.33
C LEU A 10 -8.67 -12.79 -4.23
N LEU A 11 -7.43 -13.04 -3.79
CA LEU A 11 -6.25 -12.85 -4.63
C LEU A 11 -6.21 -13.84 -5.79
N ALA A 12 -6.56 -15.11 -5.54
CA ALA A 12 -6.66 -16.11 -6.60
C ALA A 12 -7.76 -15.75 -7.63
N LEU A 13 -8.92 -15.32 -7.15
CA LEU A 13 -10.01 -14.84 -8.00
C LEU A 13 -9.58 -13.59 -8.80
N GLY A 14 -8.95 -12.61 -8.15
CA GLY A 14 -8.43 -11.41 -8.80
C GLY A 14 -7.41 -11.74 -9.90
N GLY A 15 -6.49 -12.67 -9.63
CA GLY A 15 -5.54 -13.17 -10.62
C GLY A 15 -6.23 -13.84 -11.81
N ALA A 16 -7.24 -14.68 -11.56
CA ALA A 16 -8.02 -15.31 -12.63
C ALA A 16 -8.78 -14.29 -13.49
N VAL A 17 -9.37 -13.27 -12.86
CA VAL A 17 -10.07 -12.18 -13.55
C VAL A 17 -9.11 -11.35 -14.40
N LEU A 18 -7.94 -10.99 -13.86
CA LEU A 18 -6.91 -10.26 -14.61
C LEU A 18 -6.40 -11.07 -15.80
N HIS A 19 -6.18 -12.38 -15.62
CA HIS A 19 -5.75 -13.26 -16.71
C HIS A 19 -6.83 -13.40 -17.79
N ALA A 20 -8.10 -13.57 -17.40
CA ALA A 20 -9.21 -13.57 -18.35
C ALA A 20 -9.30 -12.24 -19.11
N GLY A 21 -9.11 -11.11 -18.43
CA GLY A 21 -9.06 -9.79 -19.06
C GLY A 21 -7.92 -9.64 -20.08
N SER A 22 -6.73 -10.16 -19.78
CA SER A 22 -5.58 -10.19 -20.70
C SER A 22 -5.90 -10.98 -21.98
N ILE A 23 -6.52 -12.17 -21.84
CA ILE A 23 -6.96 -12.99 -22.97
C ILE A 23 -8.00 -12.24 -23.82
N LEU A 24 -9.01 -11.65 -23.18
CA LEU A 24 -10.07 -10.91 -23.87
C LEU A 24 -9.55 -9.65 -24.58
N SER A 25 -8.46 -9.06 -24.07
CA SER A 25 -7.80 -7.90 -24.68
C SER A 25 -6.85 -8.28 -25.82
N GLY A 26 -6.63 -9.58 -26.07
CA GLY A 26 -5.74 -10.08 -27.12
C GLY A 26 -4.25 -9.93 -26.80
N GLU A 27 -3.88 -9.79 -25.53
CA GLU A 27 -2.47 -9.64 -25.16
C GLU A 27 -1.66 -10.93 -25.41
N PRO A 28 -0.35 -10.82 -25.72
CA PRO A 28 0.52 -11.99 -25.85
C PRO A 28 0.55 -12.82 -24.56
N GLN A 29 0.25 -14.11 -24.67
CA GLN A 29 0.27 -15.05 -23.54
C GLN A 29 1.65 -15.71 -23.34
N ALA A 30 2.60 -15.40 -24.22
CA ALA A 30 3.97 -15.89 -24.13
C ALA A 30 4.80 -14.94 -23.26
N VAL A 31 5.28 -15.46 -22.12
CA VAL A 31 6.17 -14.72 -21.23
C VAL A 31 7.61 -15.11 -21.51
N THR A 32 8.46 -14.14 -21.82
CA THR A 32 9.91 -14.36 -21.88
C THR A 32 10.46 -14.42 -20.45
N LEU A 33 10.94 -15.58 -20.04
CA LEU A 33 11.54 -15.80 -18.72
C LEU A 33 12.98 -15.25 -18.65
N ALA A 34 13.13 -13.95 -18.91
CA ALA A 34 14.39 -13.26 -18.68
C ALA A 34 14.71 -13.24 -17.18
N SER A 35 15.99 -13.37 -16.82
CA SER A 35 16.42 -13.37 -15.41
C SER A 35 15.94 -12.13 -14.64
N THR A 36 15.91 -10.96 -15.31
CA THR A 36 15.38 -9.72 -14.74
C THR A 36 13.88 -9.80 -14.45
N PHE A 37 13.09 -10.42 -15.33
CA PHE A 37 11.66 -10.63 -15.11
C PHE A 37 11.43 -11.53 -13.90
N VAL A 38 12.12 -12.68 -13.86
CA VAL A 38 11.99 -13.63 -12.75
C VAL A 38 12.40 -12.99 -11.42
N GLY A 39 13.53 -12.27 -11.40
CA GLY A 39 14.00 -11.56 -10.21
C GLY A 39 13.01 -10.49 -9.73
N SER A 40 12.49 -9.67 -10.65
CA SER A 40 11.53 -8.60 -10.32
C SER A 40 10.19 -9.18 -9.84
N TYR A 41 9.71 -10.24 -10.50
CA TYR A 41 8.47 -10.93 -10.13
C TYR A 41 8.59 -11.58 -8.74
N LEU A 42 9.70 -12.27 -8.45
CA LEU A 42 9.94 -12.87 -7.14
C LEU A 42 10.06 -11.81 -6.03
N TYR A 43 10.77 -10.72 -6.30
CA TYR A 43 10.83 -9.59 -5.37
C TYR A 43 9.43 -9.05 -5.06
N LEU A 44 8.61 -8.82 -6.10
CA LEU A 44 7.25 -8.29 -5.92
C LEU A 44 6.35 -9.26 -5.16
N ALA A 45 6.35 -10.54 -5.54
CA ALA A 45 5.48 -11.56 -4.93
C ALA A 45 5.86 -11.87 -3.47
N VAL A 46 7.16 -12.04 -3.20
CA VAL A 46 7.63 -12.48 -1.87
C VAL A 46 7.87 -11.28 -0.96
N VAL A 47 8.71 -10.34 -1.39
CA VAL A 47 9.16 -9.23 -0.55
C VAL A 47 8.07 -8.17 -0.43
N ALA A 48 7.60 -7.65 -1.57
CA ALA A 48 6.66 -6.53 -1.54
C ALA A 48 5.24 -6.95 -1.13
N THR A 49 4.82 -8.19 -1.45
CA THR A 49 3.44 -8.64 -1.21
C THR A 49 3.32 -9.58 -0.01
N THR A 50 4.01 -10.73 -0.03
CA THR A 50 3.85 -11.74 1.03
C THR A 50 4.32 -11.22 2.38
N MET A 51 5.52 -10.64 2.47
CA MET A 51 6.01 -10.08 3.73
C MET A 51 5.17 -8.89 4.21
N ALA A 52 4.69 -8.05 3.29
CA ALA A 52 3.79 -6.94 3.64
C ALA A 52 2.47 -7.43 4.23
N PHE A 53 1.87 -8.51 3.69
CA PHE A 53 0.67 -9.10 4.28
C PHE A 53 0.92 -9.71 5.65
N VAL A 54 2.04 -10.41 5.85
CA VAL A 54 2.40 -10.95 7.17
C VAL A 54 2.55 -9.82 8.19
N ALA A 55 3.25 -8.75 7.84
CA ALA A 55 3.40 -7.58 8.70
C ALA A 55 2.04 -6.89 8.97
N TYR A 56 1.21 -6.73 7.93
CA TYR A 56 -0.12 -6.13 8.06
C TYR A 56 -1.05 -6.93 8.96
N PHE A 57 -1.14 -8.26 8.77
CA PHE A 57 -1.98 -9.10 9.63
C PHE A 57 -1.43 -9.16 11.06
N SER A 58 -0.12 -9.23 11.22
CA SER A 58 0.51 -9.16 12.55
C SER A 58 0.22 -7.84 13.27
N LEU A 59 0.19 -6.73 12.53
CA LEU A 59 -0.20 -5.43 13.06
C LEU A 59 -1.69 -5.38 13.37
N LEU A 60 -2.53 -5.91 12.47
CA LEU A 60 -3.98 -5.97 12.63
C LEU A 60 -4.37 -6.70 13.90
N ASP A 61 -3.68 -7.80 14.22
CA ASP A 61 -3.90 -8.58 15.44
C ASP A 61 -3.49 -7.82 16.73
N GLN A 62 -2.51 -6.90 16.63
CA GLN A 62 -2.00 -6.15 17.78
C GLN A 62 -2.76 -4.86 18.08
N VAL A 63 -3.06 -4.05 17.07
CA VAL A 63 -3.63 -2.70 17.23
C VAL A 63 -5.07 -2.57 16.72
N GLY A 64 -5.60 -3.64 16.10
CA GLY A 64 -6.95 -3.67 15.54
C GLY A 64 -7.14 -2.89 14.24
N PRO A 65 -8.32 -3.02 13.58
CA PRO A 65 -8.56 -2.51 12.23
C PRO A 65 -8.44 -0.99 12.08
N HIS A 66 -8.84 -0.25 13.11
CA HIS A 66 -8.85 1.21 13.06
C HIS A 66 -7.45 1.80 12.92
N GLN A 67 -6.48 1.25 13.68
CA GLN A 67 -5.08 1.67 13.59
C GLN A 67 -4.34 0.99 12.44
N ALA A 68 -4.63 -0.26 12.10
CA ALA A 68 -4.01 -0.92 10.95
C ALA A 68 -4.26 -0.17 9.63
N ASN A 69 -5.44 0.43 9.47
CA ASN A 69 -5.77 1.23 8.30
C ASN A 69 -4.90 2.52 8.20
N LEU A 70 -4.36 3.06 9.31
CA LEU A 70 -3.40 4.17 9.28
C LEU A 70 -2.16 3.82 8.47
N VAL A 71 -1.66 2.61 8.63
CA VAL A 71 -0.39 2.18 8.03
C VAL A 71 -0.51 2.15 6.52
N VAL A 72 -1.63 1.70 5.97
CA VAL A 72 -1.86 1.71 4.52
C VAL A 72 -1.78 3.14 3.96
N TYR A 73 -2.27 4.13 4.71
CA TYR A 73 -2.14 5.53 4.29
C TYR A 73 -0.70 6.06 4.37
N VAL A 74 0.03 5.73 5.44
CA VAL A 74 1.44 6.14 5.60
C VAL A 74 2.31 5.50 4.52
N VAL A 75 2.06 4.23 4.20
CA VAL A 75 2.77 3.49 3.14
C VAL A 75 2.67 4.22 1.81
N SER A 76 1.52 4.79 1.44
CA SER A 76 1.38 5.56 0.20
C SER A 76 2.30 6.81 0.15
N ILE A 77 2.42 7.52 1.26
CA ILE A 77 3.31 8.69 1.37
C ILE A 77 4.76 8.24 1.26
N VAL A 78 5.14 7.21 2.02
CA VAL A 78 6.50 6.64 2.00
C VAL A 78 6.84 6.12 0.61
N ALA A 79 5.93 5.39 -0.05
CA ALA A 79 6.13 4.88 -1.40
C ALA A 79 6.36 5.99 -2.42
N THR A 80 5.63 7.11 -2.31
CA THR A 80 5.83 8.26 -3.21
C THR A 80 7.22 8.90 -3.00
N ILE A 81 7.61 9.12 -1.75
CA ILE A 81 8.91 9.74 -1.41
C ILE A 81 10.06 8.81 -1.82
N VAL A 82 9.95 7.52 -1.51
CA VAL A 82 10.96 6.52 -1.87
C VAL A 82 11.04 6.35 -3.39
N GLY A 83 9.91 6.33 -4.09
CA GLY A 83 9.89 6.28 -5.56
C GLY A 83 10.64 7.47 -6.17
N TRP A 84 10.34 8.68 -5.72
CA TRP A 84 11.05 9.88 -6.16
C TRP A 84 12.55 9.83 -5.84
N ALA A 85 12.91 9.52 -4.60
CA ALA A 85 14.29 9.61 -4.12
C ALA A 85 15.18 8.45 -4.62
N TRP A 86 14.62 7.24 -4.75
CA TRP A 86 15.37 6.03 -5.07
C TRP A 86 15.35 5.68 -6.57
N LEU A 87 14.20 5.81 -7.24
CA LEU A 87 14.11 5.55 -8.68
C LEU A 87 14.56 6.76 -9.52
N GLY A 88 14.72 7.94 -8.90
CA GLY A 88 15.14 9.16 -9.60
C GLY A 88 14.09 9.69 -10.58
N GLU A 89 12.82 9.33 -10.39
CA GLU A 89 11.74 9.83 -11.24
C GLU A 89 11.61 11.35 -11.09
N HIS A 90 11.63 12.08 -12.21
CA HIS A 90 11.31 13.50 -12.18
C HIS A 90 9.82 13.65 -11.82
N LEU A 91 9.52 14.26 -10.67
CA LEU A 91 8.15 14.60 -10.28
C LEU A 91 7.69 15.85 -11.04
N PRO A 92 6.87 15.74 -12.10
CA PRO A 92 6.28 16.91 -12.73
C PRO A 92 5.32 17.60 -11.75
N VAL A 93 5.07 18.88 -11.99
CA VAL A 93 4.20 19.72 -11.14
C VAL A 93 2.82 19.09 -10.92
N VAL A 94 2.30 18.36 -11.92
CA VAL A 94 1.03 17.62 -11.80
C VAL A 94 1.09 16.48 -10.77
N THR A 95 2.21 15.77 -10.68
CA THR A 95 2.39 14.71 -9.67
C THR A 95 2.52 15.31 -8.28
N LEU A 96 3.18 16.46 -8.16
CA LEU A 96 3.23 17.21 -6.90
C LEU A 96 1.84 17.67 -6.47
N ALA A 97 1.01 18.16 -7.41
CA ALA A 97 -0.38 18.52 -7.14
C ALA A 97 -1.20 17.28 -6.71
N GLY A 98 -1.07 16.15 -7.40
CA GLY A 98 -1.69 14.89 -7.02
C GLY A 98 -1.27 14.42 -5.62
N PHE A 99 0.02 14.55 -5.29
CA PHE A 99 0.54 14.25 -3.96
C PHE A 99 -0.08 15.15 -2.89
N LEU A 100 -0.19 16.46 -3.14
CA LEU A 100 -0.85 17.40 -2.23
C LEU A 100 -2.33 17.08 -2.04
N VAL A 101 -3.03 16.60 -3.07
CA VAL A 101 -4.43 16.16 -2.98
C VAL A 101 -4.54 14.90 -2.11
N ILE A 102 -3.70 13.89 -2.34
CA ILE A 102 -3.67 12.66 -1.52
C ILE A 102 -3.33 12.99 -0.07
N PHE A 103 -2.33 13.84 0.14
CA PHE A 103 -1.90 14.30 1.46
C PHE A 103 -3.00 15.12 2.18
N GLY A 104 -3.70 15.99 1.44
CA GLY A 104 -4.85 16.73 1.95
C GLY A 104 -6.01 15.81 2.34
N GLY A 105 -6.34 14.84 1.48
CA GLY A 105 -7.33 13.80 1.78
C GLY A 105 -6.96 13.00 3.04
N PHE A 106 -5.68 12.66 3.20
CA PHE A 106 -5.15 12.02 4.40
C PHE A 106 -5.36 12.88 5.66
N LEU A 107 -5.03 14.18 5.60
CA LEU A 107 -5.21 15.11 6.73
C LEU A 107 -6.67 15.21 7.15
N VAL A 108 -7.60 15.29 6.20
CA VAL A 108 -9.04 15.39 6.46
C VAL A 108 -9.55 14.14 7.17
N VAL A 109 -9.18 12.95 6.69
CA VAL A 109 -9.60 11.68 7.29
C VAL A 109 -9.06 11.52 8.72
N LYS A 110 -7.86 12.06 9.01
CA LYS A 110 -7.18 11.91 10.31
C LYS A 110 -7.26 13.09 11.25
N TRP A 111 -8.02 14.13 10.89
CA TRP A 111 -8.20 15.33 11.71
C TRP A 111 -8.73 15.03 13.12
N SER A 112 -9.63 14.06 13.27
CA SER A 112 -10.22 13.68 14.56
C SER A 112 -9.25 12.95 15.50
N GLU A 113 -8.31 12.18 14.95
CA GLU A 113 -7.30 11.44 15.72
C GLU A 113 -6.10 12.34 16.04
N LEU A 114 -5.63 13.14 15.08
CA LEU A 114 -4.57 14.13 15.28
C LEU A 114 -4.98 15.19 16.32
N SER A 115 -6.21 15.70 16.24
CA SER A 115 -6.71 16.71 17.19
C SER A 115 -6.97 16.19 18.60
N ARG A 116 -7.03 14.86 18.80
CA ARG A 116 -7.05 14.23 20.13
C ARG A 116 -5.63 14.07 20.66
N SER A 117 -4.71 13.56 19.85
CA SER A 117 -3.30 13.39 20.24
C SER A 117 -2.62 14.71 20.59
N VAL A 118 -2.85 15.78 19.81
CA VAL A 118 -2.31 17.11 20.09
C VAL A 118 -2.89 17.68 21.39
N ARG A 119 -4.16 17.43 21.66
CA ARG A 119 -4.85 17.91 22.87
C ARG A 119 -4.37 17.17 24.12
N ASP A 120 -4.16 15.87 24.03
CA ASP A 120 -3.63 15.05 25.12
C ASP A 120 -2.14 15.38 25.40
N ALA A 121 -1.35 15.64 24.35
CA ALA A 121 0.04 16.10 24.49
C ALA A 121 0.13 17.50 25.13
N TRP A 122 -0.83 18.37 24.84
CA TRP A 122 -0.91 19.72 25.42
C TRP A 122 -1.36 19.71 26.89
N VAL A 123 -2.23 18.78 27.29
CA VAL A 123 -2.63 18.60 28.69
C VAL A 123 -1.48 18.04 29.55
N ARG A 124 -0.70 17.08 29.02
CA ARG A 124 0.46 16.50 29.70
C ARG A 124 1.64 17.45 29.90
N THR A 125 1.77 18.48 29.07
CA THR A 125 2.86 19.47 29.18
C THR A 125 2.49 20.68 30.04
N ARG A 126 1.22 20.78 30.48
CA ARG A 126 0.71 21.89 31.32
C ARG A 126 0.26 21.47 32.73
N GLY A 127 0.38 20.20 33.11
CA GLY A 127 0.14 19.69 34.47
C GLY A 127 1.41 19.10 35.06
#